data_AF-A0A370AKE2-F1
#
_entry.id   AF-A0A370AKE2-F1
#
_cell.length_a   1.000
_cell.length_b   1.000
_cell.length_c   1.000
_cell.angle_alpha   90.00
_cell.angle_beta   90.00
_cell.angle_gamma   90.00
#
_symmetry.space_group_name_H-M   'P 1'
#
loop_
_entity.id
_entity.type
_entity.pdbx_description
1 polymer ?
#
loop_
_entity_poly.entity_id
_entity_poly.type
_entity_poly.pdbx_seq_one_letter_code
_entity_poly.pdbx_strand_id
1 'polypeptide(L)'
;MEILNKNPYQNVIDFIDVAVDSDEMMNWLIDLEKLPNNLRNDHLNRMSRKMTESREPEKIIDIVKSINNPKVLSAVNLVIQDVYDSGIRTKKYLKKCNNDNFNVLISLLAT
;
A
#
# COMPACT_ATOMS: atom_id res chain seq x y z
N MET A 1 -29.40 9.16 -9.87
CA MET A 1 -28.33 8.87 -8.91
C MET A 1 -27.12 8.45 -9.70
N GLU A 2 -26.09 9.27 -9.78
CA GLU A 2 -24.81 8.82 -10.30
C GLU A 2 -24.24 7.80 -9.32
N ILE A 3 -24.24 6.53 -9.72
CA ILE A 3 -23.34 5.55 -9.12
C ILE A 3 -21.95 6.04 -9.54
N LEU A 4 -21.33 6.88 -8.70
CA LEU A 4 -19.91 7.16 -8.79
C LEU A 4 -19.22 5.81 -8.87
N ASN A 5 -18.71 5.46 -10.05
CA ASN A 5 -17.88 4.30 -10.28
C ASN A 5 -16.72 4.38 -9.29
N LYS A 6 -16.88 3.78 -8.11
CA LYS A 6 -15.81 3.67 -7.14
C LYS A 6 -14.76 2.82 -7.82
N ASN A 7 -13.59 3.42 -8.04
CA ASN A 7 -12.44 2.67 -8.53
C ASN A 7 -12.31 1.43 -7.62
N PRO A 8 -12.35 0.19 -8.16
CA PRO A 8 -12.31 -1.02 -7.33
C PRO A 8 -11.08 -1.07 -6.42
N TYR A 9 -10.03 -0.30 -6.77
CA TYR A 9 -8.76 -0.21 -6.06
C TYR A 9 -8.63 1.07 -5.21
N GLN A 10 -9.72 1.76 -4.90
CA GLN A 10 -9.68 3.02 -4.14
C GLN A 10 -8.92 2.91 -2.82
N ASN A 11 -9.08 1.79 -2.08
CA ASN A 11 -8.36 1.59 -0.81
C ASN A 11 -6.84 1.42 -1.00
N VAL A 12 -6.41 0.83 -2.12
CA VAL A 12 -4.98 0.72 -2.46
C VAL A 12 -4.42 2.10 -2.79
N ILE A 13 -5.17 2.89 -3.57
CA ILE A 13 -4.83 4.27 -3.90
C ILE A 13 -4.71 5.12 -2.62
N ASP A 14 -5.68 5.02 -1.71
CA ASP A 14 -5.69 5.78 -0.46
C ASP A 14 -4.51 5.37 0.44
N PHE A 15 -4.22 4.07 0.52
CA PHE A 15 -3.05 3.57 1.26
C PHE A 15 -1.73 4.14 0.70
N ILE A 16 -1.55 4.14 -0.62
CA ILE A 16 -0.36 4.70 -1.27
C ILE A 16 -0.27 6.20 -1.04
N ASP A 17 -1.37 6.95 -1.22
CA ASP A 17 -1.37 8.41 -1.01
C ASP A 17 -0.97 8.74 0.45
N VAL A 18 -1.47 8.00 1.44
CA VAL A 18 -1.06 8.19 2.85
C VAL A 18 0.41 7.86 3.06
N ALA A 19 0.91 6.79 2.46
CA ALA A 19 2.31 6.39 2.59
C ALA A 19 3.27 7.39 1.92
N VAL A 20 2.89 7.94 0.76
CA VAL A 20 3.66 8.97 0.04
C VAL A 20 3.66 10.29 0.80
N ASP A 21 2.54 10.65 1.44
CA ASP A 21 2.41 11.89 2.22
C ASP A 21 3.07 11.80 3.62
N SER A 22 3.67 10.64 3.98
CA SER A 22 4.28 10.41 5.30
C SER A 22 5.66 9.75 5.20
N ASP A 23 6.72 10.53 5.42
CA ASP A 23 8.09 10.03 5.50
C ASP A 23 8.25 8.92 6.56
N GLU A 24 7.50 9.00 7.67
CA GLU A 24 7.51 7.96 8.70
C GLU A 24 6.96 6.63 8.17
N MET A 25 5.82 6.67 7.46
CA MET A 25 5.20 5.48 6.89
C MET A 25 6.04 4.89 5.76
N MET A 26 6.63 5.74 4.91
CA MET A 26 7.52 5.30 3.84
C MET A 26 8.78 4.62 4.39
N ASN A 27 9.44 5.23 5.38
CA ASN A 27 10.60 4.61 6.05
C ASN A 27 10.23 3.31 6.76
N TRP A 28 9.06 3.26 7.42
CA TRP A 28 8.58 2.05 8.06
C TRP A 28 8.42 0.90 7.07
N LEU A 29 7.86 1.14 5.88
CA LEU A 29 7.70 0.12 4.84
C LEU A 29 9.05 -0.35 4.26
N ILE A 30 10.01 0.56 4.09
CA ILE A 30 11.37 0.24 3.64
C ILE A 30 12.09 -0.62 4.70
N ASP A 31 11.99 -0.24 5.97
CA ASP A 31 12.61 -0.99 7.07
C ASP A 31 11.97 -2.36 7.26
N LEU A 32 10.67 -2.48 7.02
CA LEU A 32 9.94 -3.74 7.04
C LEU A 32 10.49 -4.75 6.01
N GLU A 33 10.98 -4.29 4.86
CA GLU A 33 11.57 -5.14 3.80
C GLU A 33 12.94 -5.71 4.20
N LYS A 34 13.65 -5.03 5.10
CA LYS A 34 14.95 -5.46 5.64
C LYS A 34 14.80 -6.52 6.75
N LEU A 35 13.60 -6.69 7.30
CA LEU A 35 13.37 -7.61 8.41
C LEU A 35 13.30 -9.08 7.94
N PRO A 36 13.86 -10.01 8.73
CA PRO A 36 13.57 -11.44 8.60
C PRO A 36 12.06 -11.72 8.68
N ASN A 37 11.60 -12.75 7.97
CA ASN A 37 10.17 -13.05 7.81
C ASN A 37 9.39 -13.16 9.13
N ASN A 38 9.97 -13.77 10.17
CA ASN A 38 9.34 -13.89 11.48
C ASN A 38 9.16 -12.53 12.17
N LEU A 39 10.19 -11.68 12.15
CA LEU A 39 10.13 -10.33 12.73
C LEU A 39 9.17 -9.44 11.95
N ARG A 40 9.18 -9.51 10.61
CA ARG A 40 8.20 -8.81 9.77
C ARG A 40 6.77 -9.21 10.13
N ASN A 41 6.51 -10.52 10.24
CA ASN A 41 5.19 -11.02 10.60
C ASN A 41 4.73 -10.49 11.96
N ASP A 42 5.61 -10.49 12.96
CA ASP A 42 5.30 -9.93 14.29
C ASP A 42 4.99 -8.43 14.24
N HIS A 43 5.76 -7.66 13.47
CA HIS A 43 5.52 -6.23 13.28
C HIS A 43 4.16 -5.96 12.61
N LEU A 44 3.86 -6.69 11.54
CA LEU A 44 2.59 -6.57 10.83
C LEU A 44 1.40 -6.98 11.70
N ASN A 45 1.51 -8.05 12.48
CA ASN A 45 0.45 -8.47 13.41
C ASN A 45 0.16 -7.41 14.48
N ARG A 46 1.21 -6.79 15.03
CA ARG A 46 1.05 -5.67 15.98
C ARG A 46 0.37 -4.48 15.31
N MET A 47 0.73 -4.16 14.08
CA MET A 47 0.12 -3.07 13.31
C MET A 47 -1.36 -3.36 13.02
N SER A 48 -1.68 -4.51 12.44
CA SER A 48 -3.06 -4.91 12.13
C SER A 48 -3.95 -4.92 13.37
N ARG A 49 -3.42 -5.33 14.52
CA ARG A 49 -4.14 -5.25 15.80
C ARG A 49 -4.45 -3.80 16.19
N LYS A 50 -3.46 -2.91 16.15
CA LYS A 50 -3.67 -1.48 16.44
C LYS A 50 -4.70 -0.85 15.50
N MET A 51 -4.61 -1.15 14.20
CA MET A 51 -5.56 -0.64 13.21
C MET A 51 -6.99 -1.14 13.45
N THR A 52 -7.13 -2.40 13.88
CA THR A 52 -8.43 -2.97 14.27
C THR A 52 -8.99 -2.27 15.50
N GLU A 53 -8.16 -2.05 16.52
CA GLU A 53 -8.51 -1.33 17.75
C GLU A 53 -8.91 0.13 17.45
N SER A 54 -8.24 0.78 16.50
CA SER A 54 -8.55 2.12 16.00
C SER A 54 -9.72 2.18 15.01
N ARG A 55 -10.34 1.04 14.66
CA ARG A 55 -11.46 0.94 13.70
C ARG A 55 -11.14 1.46 12.29
N GLU A 56 -9.91 1.24 11.85
CA GLU A 56 -9.52 1.49 10.46
C GLU A 56 -10.35 0.64 9.49
N PRO A 57 -10.54 1.06 8.23
CA PRO A 57 -11.26 0.27 7.25
C PRO A 57 -10.62 -1.10 7.03
N GLU A 58 -11.42 -2.17 7.06
CA GLU A 58 -10.95 -3.57 6.93
C GLU A 58 -10.10 -3.78 5.67
N LYS A 59 -10.47 -3.16 4.55
CA LYS A 59 -9.71 -3.23 3.31
C LYS A 59 -8.29 -2.65 3.40
N ILE A 60 -8.04 -1.69 4.29
CA ILE A 60 -6.70 -1.15 4.55
C ILE A 60 -5.92 -2.12 5.45
N ILE A 61 -6.58 -2.71 6.43
CA ILE A 61 -6.01 -3.75 7.29
C ILE A 61 -5.57 -4.96 6.46
N ASP A 62 -6.37 -5.36 5.47
CA ASP A 62 -6.05 -6.47 4.56
C ASP A 62 -4.83 -6.18 3.67
N ILE A 63 -4.65 -4.94 3.22
CA ILE A 63 -3.42 -4.52 2.52
C ILE A 63 -2.21 -4.70 3.44
N VAL A 64 -2.29 -4.22 4.69
CA VAL A 64 -1.19 -4.36 5.67
C VAL A 64 -0.86 -5.83 5.96
N LYS A 65 -1.86 -6.70 6.08
CA LYS A 65 -1.62 -8.15 6.22
C LYS A 65 -0.96 -8.74 4.97
N SER A 66 -1.39 -8.32 3.78
CA SER A 66 -0.89 -8.80 2.49
C SER A 66 0.59 -8.47 2.27
N ILE A 67 1.07 -7.37 2.85
CA ILE A 67 2.49 -6.95 2.85
C ILE A 67 3.39 -7.99 3.56
N ASN A 68 2.85 -8.95 4.32
CA ASN A 68 3.67 -10.06 4.83
C ASN A 68 4.25 -10.95 3.71
N ASN A 69 3.60 -10.95 2.53
CA ASN A 69 4.17 -11.56 1.32
C ASN A 69 5.29 -10.64 0.79
N PRO A 70 6.55 -11.12 0.68
CA PRO A 70 7.66 -10.31 0.18
C PRO A 70 7.40 -9.66 -1.18
N LYS A 71 6.68 -10.34 -2.08
CA LYS A 71 6.38 -9.81 -3.41
C LYS A 71 5.39 -8.65 -3.34
N VAL A 72 4.42 -8.73 -2.44
CA VAL A 72 3.46 -7.64 -2.22
C VAL A 72 4.17 -6.45 -1.59
N LEU A 73 5.00 -6.66 -0.56
CA LEU A 73 5.78 -5.58 0.07
C LEU A 73 6.66 -4.87 -0.94
N SER A 74 7.42 -5.62 -1.74
CA SER A 74 8.30 -5.04 -2.76
C SER A 74 7.51 -4.25 -3.81
N ALA A 75 6.36 -4.78 -4.27
CA ALA A 75 5.49 -4.07 -5.21
C ALA A 75 4.89 -2.79 -4.59
N VAL A 76 4.49 -2.81 -3.32
CA VAL A 76 4.03 -1.63 -2.58
C VAL A 76 5.13 -0.56 -2.52
N ASN A 77 6.36 -0.95 -2.16
CA ASN A 77 7.49 -0.04 -2.05
C ASN A 77 7.84 0.61 -3.39
N LEU A 78 7.86 -0.18 -4.48
CA LEU A 78 8.10 0.33 -5.83
C LEU A 78 7.04 1.36 -6.25
N VAL A 79 5.77 1.08 -5.99
CA VAL A 79 4.67 1.99 -6.34
C VAL A 79 4.74 3.29 -5.53
N ILE A 80 5.01 3.21 -4.23
CA ILE A 80 5.17 4.40 -3.39
C ILE A 80 6.34 5.25 -3.88
N GLN A 81 7.48 4.63 -4.18
CA GLN A 81 8.64 5.33 -4.71
C GLN A 81 8.34 6.00 -6.06
N ASP A 82 7.71 5.30 -7.00
CA ASP A 82 7.30 5.85 -8.30
C ASP A 82 6.38 7.07 -8.15
N VAL A 83 5.38 6.97 -7.26
CA VAL A 83 4.43 8.06 -7.01
C VAL A 83 5.14 9.23 -6.33
N TYR A 84 5.98 8.98 -5.33
CA TYR A 84 6.77 9.99 -4.64
C TYR A 84 7.68 10.75 -5.62
N ASP A 85 8.45 10.04 -6.43
CA ASP A 85 9.38 10.61 -7.42
C ASP A 85 8.66 11.39 -8.52
N SER A 86 7.43 11.00 -8.85
CA SER A 86 6.61 11.73 -9.82
C SER A 86 6.13 13.11 -9.32
N GLY A 87 6.16 13.36 -8.00
CA GLY A 87 5.69 14.60 -7.38
C GLY A 87 4.19 14.86 -7.53
N ILE A 88 3.40 13.84 -7.87
CA ILE A 88 1.95 13.95 -8.06
C ILE A 88 1.22 12.82 -7.32
N ARG A 89 -0.01 13.10 -6.88
CA ARG A 89 -0.87 12.10 -6.22
C ARG A 89 -1.13 10.87 -7.09
N THR A 90 -1.36 9.73 -6.44
CA THR A 90 -1.51 8.42 -7.08
C THR A 90 -2.54 8.45 -8.22
N LYS A 91 -3.72 9.05 -8.02
CA LYS A 91 -4.76 9.15 -9.08
C LYS A 91 -4.28 9.87 -10.35
N LYS A 92 -3.39 10.86 -10.22
CA LYS A 92 -2.83 11.61 -11.35
C LYS A 92 -1.67 10.85 -11.98
N TYR A 93 -0.82 10.22 -11.16
CA TYR A 93 0.24 9.30 -11.60
C TYR A 93 -0.35 8.21 -12.50
N LEU A 94 -1.41 7.53 -12.06
CA LEU A 94 -2.07 6.45 -12.82
C LEU A 94 -2.65 6.88 -14.17
N LYS A 95 -2.84 8.18 -14.41
CA LYS A 95 -3.35 8.71 -15.70
C LYS A 95 -2.26 9.23 -16.63
N LYS A 96 -1.11 9.63 -16.07
CA LYS A 96 -0.09 10.41 -16.79
C LYS A 96 1.24 9.69 -16.94
N CYS A 97 1.49 8.68 -16.11
CA CYS A 97 2.74 7.95 -16.05
C CYS A 97 2.50 6.50 -16.49
N ASN A 98 3.57 5.84 -16.92
CA ASN A 98 3.55 4.38 -17.00
C ASN A 98 3.41 3.83 -15.57
N ASN A 99 2.44 2.95 -15.35
CA ASN A 99 2.02 2.47 -14.04
C ASN A 99 2.13 0.94 -13.91
N ASP A 100 3.09 0.35 -14.61
CA ASP A 100 3.35 -1.10 -14.60
C ASP A 100 3.50 -1.66 -13.19
N ASN A 101 4.23 -0.97 -12.31
CA ASN A 101 4.39 -1.37 -10.91
C ASN A 101 3.05 -1.40 -10.16
N PHE A 102 2.14 -0.45 -10.44
CA PHE A 102 0.80 -0.45 -9.86
C PHE A 102 -0.03 -1.63 -10.38
N ASN A 103 0.05 -1.93 -11.68
CA ASN A 103 -0.66 -3.08 -12.25
C ASN A 103 -0.18 -4.42 -11.67
N VAL A 104 1.14 -4.55 -11.42
CA VAL A 104 1.72 -5.71 -10.73
C VAL A 104 1.19 -5.80 -9.30
N LEU A 105 1.18 -4.70 -8.55
CA LEU A 105 0.65 -4.67 -7.18
C LEU A 105 -0.81 -5.13 -7.13
N ILE A 106 -1.66 -4.59 -8.01
CA ILE A 106 -3.08 -4.97 -8.08
C ILE A 106 -3.25 -6.45 -8.43
N SER A 107 -2.43 -6.98 -9.34
CA SER A 107 -2.48 -8.40 -9.70
C SER A 107 -2.13 -9.31 -8.52
N LEU A 108 -1.12 -8.93 -7.73
CA LEU A 108 -0.72 -9.65 -6.53
C LEU A 108 -1.78 -9.61 -5.41
N LEU A 109 -2.48 -8.48 -5.27
CA LEU A 109 -3.54 -8.31 -4.26
C LEU A 109 -4.86 -8.99 -4.65
N ALA A 110 -5.02 -9.39 -5.92
CA ALA A 110 -6.19 -10.12 -6.40
C ALA A 110 -6.07 -11.65 -6.29
N THR A 111 -4.91 -12.16 -5.84
CA THR A 111 -4.58 -13.59 -5.74
C THR A 111 -4.90 -14.14 -4.36
#